data_AF-X1FGQ0-F1
#
_entry.id   AF-X1FGQ0-F1
#
_cell.length_a   1.000
_cell.length_b   1.000
_cell.length_c   1.000
_cell.angle_alpha   90.00
_cell.angle_beta   90.00
_cell.angle_gamma   90.00
#
_symmetry.space_group_name_H-M   'P 1'
#
loop_
_entity.id
_entity.type
_entity.pdbx_description
1 polymer ?
#
loop_
_entity_poly.entity_id
_entity_poly.type
_entity_poly.pdbx_seq_one_letter_code
_entity_poly.pdbx_strand_id
1 'polypeptide(L)'
;MYSGTLRMRIGKLFALSMLTVTVFAVVLGAEVLIPQTRIFTDRSDAIKRVDAFGTILMVSQQVAGLRAPYISPIFQEGAATQAQIDVTTKAAKAAEASFESARRALLVLDDGAAMAENLDRAARRLKDITTAADRAMSVPLVGRDSVAIKGFLPAVAEVITNIEPIMNRLEGRVVDADSSLAALLSLARTAQDLRVSAGNRAATLSPALSARRPL
;
A
#
# COMPACT_ATOMS: atom_id res chain seq x y z
N MET A 1 -63.47 8.35 52.41
CA MET A 1 -62.29 9.19 52.08
C MET A 1 -61.04 8.32 51.85
N TYR A 2 -61.09 7.37 50.89
CA TYR A 2 -60.01 6.38 50.63
C TYR A 2 -59.73 6.17 49.12
N SER A 3 -60.21 7.06 48.24
CA SER A 3 -60.13 6.86 46.79
C SER A 3 -59.00 7.66 46.11
N GLY A 4 -58.48 8.73 46.74
CA GLY A 4 -57.44 9.59 46.15
C GLY A 4 -56.01 9.04 46.24
N THR A 5 -55.64 8.38 47.35
CA THR A 5 -54.30 7.84 47.59
C THR A 5 -53.99 6.56 46.79
N LEU A 6 -55.01 5.76 46.46
CA LEU A 6 -54.86 4.56 45.65
C LEU A 6 -54.60 4.90 44.17
N ARG A 7 -55.34 5.88 43.61
CA ARG A 7 -55.13 6.40 42.24
C ARG A 7 -53.74 6.99 42.04
N MET A 8 -53.22 7.73 43.03
CA MET A 8 -51.88 8.33 42.95
C MET A 8 -50.76 7.29 43.06
N ARG A 9 -50.96 6.19 43.80
CA ARG A 9 -50.01 5.05 43.85
C ARG A 9 -49.98 4.26 42.54
N ILE A 10 -51.14 4.02 41.93
CA ILE A 10 -51.25 3.31 40.65
C ILE A 10 -50.59 4.12 39.52
N GLY A 11 -50.80 5.45 39.46
CA GLY A 11 -50.12 6.31 38.50
C GLY A 11 -48.60 6.34 38.66
N LYS A 12 -48.10 6.33 39.91
CA LYS A 12 -46.65 6.25 40.21
C LYS A 12 -46.06 4.89 39.82
N LEU A 13 -46.79 3.79 40.06
CA LEU A 13 -46.38 2.45 39.68
C LEU A 13 -46.38 2.27 38.15
N PHE A 14 -47.36 2.85 37.45
CA PHE A 14 -47.42 2.84 35.99
C PHE A 14 -46.29 3.68 35.36
N ALA A 15 -46.01 4.86 35.91
CA ALA A 15 -44.88 5.69 35.49
C ALA A 15 -43.54 4.98 35.74
N LEU A 16 -43.38 4.30 36.88
CA LEU A 16 -42.20 3.51 37.18
C LEU A 16 -42.05 2.32 36.23
N SER A 17 -43.14 1.62 35.89
CA SER A 17 -43.11 0.51 34.93
C SER A 17 -42.80 0.98 33.52
N MET A 18 -43.37 2.09 33.08
CA MET A 18 -43.06 2.72 31.79
C MET A 18 -41.58 3.14 31.72
N LEU A 19 -41.06 3.76 32.78
CA LEU A 19 -39.66 4.14 32.87
C LEU A 19 -38.73 2.92 32.76
N THR A 20 -39.04 1.83 33.46
CA THR A 20 -38.24 0.59 33.36
C THR A 20 -38.27 -0.02 31.98
N VAL A 21 -39.42 0.01 31.28
CA VAL A 21 -39.56 -0.48 29.90
C VAL A 21 -38.76 0.39 28.94
N THR A 22 -38.78 1.72 29.12
CA THR A 22 -37.98 2.64 28.30
C THR A 22 -36.48 2.44 28.50
N VAL A 23 -36.02 2.28 29.74
CA VAL A 23 -34.61 2.01 30.04
C VAL A 23 -34.18 0.67 29.41
N PHE A 24 -35.00 -0.37 29.53
CA PHE A 24 -34.71 -1.67 28.89
C PHE A 24 -34.64 -1.57 27.37
N ALA A 25 -35.57 -0.82 26.75
CA ALA A 25 -35.57 -0.60 25.30
C ALA A 25 -34.34 0.16 24.82
N VAL A 26 -33.85 1.13 25.59
CA VAL A 26 -32.62 1.88 25.28
C VAL A 26 -31.38 1.00 25.42
N VAL A 27 -31.29 0.18 26.46
CA VAL A 27 -30.16 -0.74 26.67
C VAL A 27 -30.11 -1.80 25.57
N LEU A 28 -31.23 -2.46 25.27
CA LEU A 28 -31.31 -3.44 24.17
C LEU A 28 -31.06 -2.79 22.80
N GLY A 29 -31.58 -1.58 22.59
CA GLY A 29 -31.30 -0.80 21.38
C GLY A 29 -29.81 -0.48 21.23
N ALA A 30 -29.13 -0.09 22.32
CA ALA A 30 -27.69 0.14 22.34
C ALA A 30 -26.89 -1.15 22.13
N GLU A 31 -27.30 -2.28 22.71
CA GLU A 31 -26.67 -3.58 22.51
C GLU A 31 -26.77 -4.10 21.06
N VAL A 32 -27.77 -3.65 20.28
CA VAL A 32 -27.87 -3.99 18.86
C VAL A 32 -27.18 -2.95 17.98
N LEU A 33 -27.38 -1.66 18.26
CA LEU A 33 -26.85 -0.56 17.46
C LEU A 33 -25.34 -0.41 17.62
N ILE A 34 -24.77 -0.62 18.82
CA ILE A 34 -23.32 -0.49 19.05
C ILE A 34 -22.54 -1.55 18.25
N PRO A 35 -22.89 -2.85 18.28
CA PRO A 35 -22.24 -3.83 17.42
C PRO A 35 -22.48 -3.57 15.94
N GLN A 36 -23.68 -3.16 15.51
CA GLN A 36 -23.93 -2.86 14.11
C GLN A 36 -23.13 -1.65 13.62
N THR A 37 -23.10 -0.56 14.38
CA THR A 37 -22.29 0.62 14.05
C THR A 37 -20.80 0.30 14.07
N ARG A 38 -20.32 -0.53 15.00
CA ARG A 38 -18.96 -1.08 14.96
C ARG A 38 -18.72 -1.88 13.69
N ILE A 39 -19.55 -2.86 13.35
CA ILE A 39 -19.42 -3.68 12.12
C ILE A 39 -19.41 -2.80 10.86
N PHE A 40 -20.27 -1.79 10.78
CA PHE A 40 -20.29 -0.85 9.65
C PHE A 40 -19.03 0.01 9.57
N THR A 41 -18.54 0.49 10.73
CA THR A 41 -17.31 1.29 10.81
C THR A 41 -16.09 0.43 10.47
N ASP A 42 -16.01 -0.77 11.06
CA ASP A 42 -14.94 -1.75 10.82
C ASP A 42 -14.90 -2.17 9.35
N ARG A 43 -16.05 -2.40 8.70
CA ARG A 43 -16.12 -2.66 7.25
C ARG A 43 -15.72 -1.46 6.41
N SER A 44 -16.14 -0.25 6.78
CA SER A 44 -15.74 0.96 6.06
C SER A 44 -14.23 1.20 6.14
N ASP A 45 -13.65 0.98 7.32
CA ASP A 45 -12.22 1.11 7.53
C ASP A 45 -11.43 -0.03 6.89
N ALA A 46 -11.97 -1.25 6.86
CA ALA A 46 -11.41 -2.35 6.09
C ALA A 46 -11.34 -2.01 4.60
N ILE A 47 -12.39 -1.42 4.02
CA ILE A 47 -12.39 -1.00 2.60
C ILE A 47 -11.31 0.04 2.32
N LYS A 48 -11.19 1.08 3.16
CA LYS A 48 -10.13 2.10 3.01
C LYS A 48 -8.74 1.47 3.10
N ARG A 49 -8.54 0.51 4.01
CA ARG A 49 -7.27 -0.20 4.20
C ARG A 49 -6.96 -1.13 3.04
N VAL A 50 -7.96 -1.79 2.44
CA VAL A 50 -7.81 -2.59 1.22
C VAL A 50 -7.44 -1.71 0.02
N ASP A 51 -8.05 -0.54 -0.12
CA ASP A 51 -7.68 0.43 -1.16
C ASP A 51 -6.23 0.93 -0.97
N ALA A 52 -5.85 1.28 0.26
CA ALA A 52 -4.48 1.61 0.61
C ALA A 52 -3.51 0.45 0.32
N PHE A 53 -3.90 -0.80 0.62
CA PHE A 53 -3.09 -1.97 0.31
C PHE A 53 -2.91 -2.13 -1.21
N GLY A 54 -3.99 -2.02 -1.99
CA GLY A 54 -3.96 -2.10 -3.45
C GLY A 54 -3.08 -1.02 -4.09
N THR A 55 -3.11 0.20 -3.58
CA THR A 55 -2.23 1.28 -4.07
C THR A 55 -0.76 1.03 -3.73
N ILE A 56 -0.44 0.50 -2.54
CA ILE A 56 0.93 0.11 -2.18
C ILE A 56 1.41 -1.09 -3.03
N LEU A 57 0.52 -2.05 -3.35
CA LEU A 57 0.85 -3.12 -4.27
C LEU A 57 1.25 -2.57 -5.66
N MET A 58 0.51 -1.57 -6.13
CA MET A 58 0.80 -0.90 -7.39
C MET A 58 2.17 -0.22 -7.38
N VAL A 59 2.57 0.39 -6.25
CA VAL A 59 3.91 0.99 -6.07
C VAL A 59 4.99 -0.05 -6.32
N SER A 60 4.95 -1.17 -5.61
CA SER A 60 5.91 -2.26 -5.78
C SER A 60 5.95 -2.79 -7.22
N GLN A 61 4.79 -2.90 -7.89
CA GLN A 61 4.72 -3.32 -9.29
C GLN A 61 5.41 -2.31 -10.23
N GLN A 62 5.15 -1.02 -10.08
CA GLN A 62 5.76 0.01 -10.92
C GLN A 62 7.26 0.11 -10.66
N VAL A 63 7.69 0.04 -9.41
CA VAL A 63 9.11 0.04 -9.02
C VAL A 63 9.84 -1.18 -9.58
N ALA A 64 9.31 -2.39 -9.40
CA ALA A 64 9.87 -3.60 -9.98
C ALA A 64 9.89 -3.52 -11.53
N GLY A 65 8.88 -2.89 -12.11
CA GLY A 65 8.74 -2.64 -13.54
C GLY A 65 9.85 -1.76 -14.13
N LEU A 66 10.52 -0.92 -13.34
CA LEU A 66 11.63 -0.08 -13.81
C LEU A 66 12.84 -0.89 -14.28
N ARG A 67 13.00 -2.12 -13.81
CA ARG A 67 14.14 -2.96 -14.22
C ARG A 67 14.16 -3.17 -15.74
N ALA A 68 13.02 -3.44 -16.37
CA ALA A 68 12.93 -3.75 -17.79
C ALA A 68 13.35 -2.59 -18.72
N PRO A 69 12.83 -1.36 -18.59
CA PRO A 69 13.20 -0.26 -19.47
C PRO A 69 14.64 0.26 -19.22
N TYR A 70 15.18 0.08 -18.00
CA TYR A 70 16.51 0.57 -17.66
C TYR A 70 17.63 -0.42 -18.01
N ILE A 71 17.37 -1.73 -18.05
CA ILE A 71 18.45 -2.73 -18.12
C ILE A 71 19.30 -2.64 -19.39
N SER A 72 18.68 -2.57 -20.57
CA SER A 72 19.42 -2.53 -21.83
C SER A 72 20.19 -1.20 -21.98
N PRO A 73 19.57 -0.03 -21.78
CA PRO A 73 20.27 1.25 -21.88
C PRO A 73 21.44 1.41 -20.90
N ILE A 74 21.34 0.85 -19.69
CA ILE A 74 22.40 0.91 -18.67
C ILE A 74 23.65 0.11 -19.06
N PHE A 75 23.52 -0.97 -19.84
CA PHE A 75 24.63 -1.87 -20.19
C PHE A 75 25.11 -1.78 -21.64
N GLN A 76 24.42 -1.04 -22.51
CA GLN A 76 24.86 -0.85 -23.90
C GLN A 76 26.08 0.08 -24.00
N GLU A 77 26.89 -0.08 -25.04
CA GLU A 77 28.15 0.67 -25.22
C GLU A 77 27.94 2.17 -25.46
N GLY A 78 26.98 2.54 -26.31
CA GLY A 78 26.67 3.93 -26.63
C GLY A 78 25.76 4.60 -25.59
N ALA A 79 25.67 5.93 -25.64
CA ALA A 79 24.67 6.67 -24.87
C ALA A 79 23.25 6.18 -25.23
N ALA A 80 22.31 6.29 -24.29
CA ALA A 80 20.91 5.98 -24.52
C ALA A 80 20.32 6.83 -25.65
N THR A 81 19.57 6.21 -26.55
CA THR A 81 18.85 6.93 -27.59
C THR A 81 17.68 7.71 -26.98
N GLN A 82 17.20 8.74 -27.66
CA GLN A 82 16.06 9.51 -27.18
C GLN A 82 14.83 8.62 -26.92
N ALA A 83 14.57 7.65 -27.79
CA ALA A 83 13.48 6.70 -27.60
C ALA A 83 13.63 5.86 -26.32
N GLN A 84 14.85 5.46 -25.97
CA GLN A 84 15.12 4.75 -24.72
C GLN A 84 14.91 5.66 -23.50
N ILE A 85 15.36 6.91 -23.57
CA ILE A 85 15.17 7.92 -22.52
C ILE A 85 13.68 8.22 -22.30
N ASP A 86 12.89 8.32 -23.37
CA ASP A 86 11.45 8.57 -23.26
C ASP A 86 10.73 7.40 -22.58
N VAL A 87 11.13 6.16 -22.90
CA VAL A 87 10.59 4.94 -22.28
C VAL A 87 10.94 4.87 -20.79
N THR A 88 12.19 5.13 -20.40
CA THR A 88 12.61 5.13 -18.99
C THR A 88 11.93 6.26 -18.21
N THR A 89 11.85 7.46 -18.79
CA THR A 89 11.16 8.62 -18.20
C THR A 89 9.68 8.33 -17.97
N LYS A 90 9.00 7.69 -18.95
CA LYS A 90 7.60 7.30 -18.81
C LYS A 90 7.41 6.30 -17.67
N ALA A 91 8.29 5.31 -17.56
CA ALA A 91 8.24 4.32 -16.49
C ALA A 91 8.50 4.96 -15.11
N ALA A 92 9.49 5.85 -15.00
CA ALA A 92 9.79 6.59 -13.76
C ALA A 92 8.60 7.45 -13.31
N LYS A 93 7.94 8.17 -14.24
CA LYS A 93 6.73 8.94 -13.95
C LYS A 93 5.56 8.06 -13.50
N ALA A 94 5.39 6.87 -14.08
CA ALA A 94 4.36 5.93 -13.65
C ALA A 94 4.61 5.43 -12.21
N ALA A 95 5.87 5.18 -11.86
CA ALA A 95 6.25 4.85 -10.49
C ALA A 95 5.97 6.03 -9.54
N GLU A 96 6.41 7.25 -9.86
CA GLU A 96 6.14 8.45 -9.04
C GLU A 96 4.63 8.67 -8.83
N ALA A 97 3.82 8.54 -9.87
CA ALA A 97 2.37 8.64 -9.77
C ALA A 97 1.75 7.58 -8.84
N SER A 98 2.32 6.36 -8.83
CA SER A 98 1.87 5.30 -7.90
C SER A 98 2.20 5.63 -6.44
N PHE A 99 3.37 6.23 -6.16
CA PHE A 99 3.71 6.71 -4.82
C PHE A 99 2.74 7.80 -4.36
N GLU A 100 2.42 8.77 -5.22
CA GLU A 100 1.45 9.82 -4.90
C GLU A 100 0.03 9.27 -4.68
N SER A 101 -0.37 8.25 -5.44
CA SER A 101 -1.66 7.57 -5.23
C SER A 101 -1.68 6.85 -3.88
N ALA A 102 -0.64 6.09 -3.56
CA ALA A 102 -0.54 5.36 -2.30
C ALA A 102 -0.44 6.30 -1.09
N ARG A 103 0.28 7.41 -1.22
CA ARG A 103 0.35 8.46 -0.20
C ARG A 103 -1.04 9.01 0.11
N ARG A 104 -1.82 9.34 -0.93
CA ARG A 104 -3.20 9.82 -0.75
C ARG A 104 -4.08 8.78 -0.06
N ALA A 105 -4.00 7.51 -0.46
CA ALA A 105 -4.78 6.44 0.16
C ALA A 105 -4.40 6.22 1.64
N LEU A 106 -3.11 6.30 1.98
CA LEU A 106 -2.65 6.22 3.36
C LEU A 106 -3.15 7.39 4.21
N LEU A 107 -3.14 8.63 3.69
CA LEU A 107 -3.58 9.81 4.44
C LEU A 107 -5.09 9.84 4.74
N VAL A 108 -5.88 8.97 4.11
CA VAL A 108 -7.30 8.76 4.45
C VAL A 108 -7.47 7.91 5.72
N LEU A 109 -6.42 7.18 6.14
CA LEU A 109 -6.42 6.32 7.33
C LEU A 109 -6.03 7.11 8.58
N ASP A 110 -6.69 6.83 9.71
CA ASP A 110 -6.43 7.50 10.99
C ASP A 110 -4.99 7.32 11.49
N ASP A 111 -4.37 6.15 11.25
CA ASP A 111 -2.98 5.86 11.60
C ASP A 111 -2.02 5.90 10.39
N GLY A 112 -2.46 6.54 9.30
CA GLY A 112 -1.79 6.58 8.01
C GLY A 112 -0.56 7.48 7.92
N ALA A 113 -0.44 8.49 8.78
CA ALA A 113 0.60 9.52 8.68
C ALA A 113 2.03 8.95 8.75
N ALA A 114 2.29 8.04 9.69
CA ALA A 114 3.61 7.41 9.83
C ALA A 114 3.93 6.49 8.63
N MET A 115 2.91 5.83 8.07
CA MET A 115 3.08 5.00 6.87
C MET A 115 3.38 5.89 5.65
N ALA A 116 2.70 7.02 5.52
CA ALA A 116 2.93 7.99 4.45
C ALA A 116 4.35 8.58 4.52
N GLU A 117 4.87 8.86 5.71
CA GLU A 117 6.24 9.36 5.86
C GLU A 117 7.29 8.31 5.44
N ASN A 118 7.08 7.04 5.81
CA ASN A 118 7.92 5.93 5.35
C ASN A 118 7.89 5.81 3.82
N LEU A 119 6.70 5.93 3.24
CA LEU A 119 6.49 5.91 1.79
C LEU A 119 7.21 7.07 1.09
N ASP A 120 7.15 8.29 1.65
CA ASP A 120 7.83 9.47 1.12
C ASP A 120 9.37 9.31 1.15
N ARG A 121 9.92 8.61 2.15
CA ARG A 121 11.36 8.26 2.15
C ARG A 121 11.70 7.28 1.04
N ALA A 122 10.88 6.26 0.81
CA ALA A 122 11.06 5.32 -0.31
C ALA A 122 10.93 6.02 -1.68
N ALA A 123 9.98 6.94 -1.83
CA ALA A 123 9.80 7.73 -3.05
C ALA A 123 11.03 8.60 -3.37
N ARG A 124 11.56 9.31 -2.36
CA ARG A 124 12.81 10.09 -2.49
C ARG A 124 13.98 9.22 -2.90
N ARG A 125 14.15 8.07 -2.23
CA ARG A 125 15.19 7.10 -2.56
C ARG A 125 15.09 6.62 -4.01
N LEU A 126 13.88 6.30 -4.48
CA LEU A 126 13.67 5.90 -5.87
C LEU A 126 14.07 7.00 -6.85
N LYS A 127 13.66 8.24 -6.58
CA LYS A 127 13.98 9.41 -7.42
C LYS A 127 15.48 9.63 -7.53
N ASP A 128 16.22 9.46 -6.43
CA ASP A 128 17.68 9.59 -6.43
C ASP A 128 18.32 8.52 -7.34
N ILE A 129 17.84 7.27 -7.25
CA ILE A 129 18.35 6.14 -8.04
C ILE A 129 18.05 6.33 -9.53
N THR A 130 16.81 6.69 -9.89
CA THR A 130 16.44 6.90 -11.30
C THR A 130 17.19 8.11 -11.89
N THR A 131 17.34 9.19 -11.13
CA THR A 131 18.11 10.38 -11.57
C THR A 131 19.60 10.07 -11.77
N ALA A 132 20.19 9.20 -10.93
CA ALA A 132 21.56 8.75 -11.11
C ALA A 132 21.70 7.86 -12.35
N ALA A 133 20.76 6.94 -12.57
CA ALA A 133 20.73 6.07 -13.74
C ALA A 133 20.53 6.87 -15.04
N ASP A 134 19.61 7.84 -15.06
CA ASP A 134 19.36 8.71 -16.22
C ASP A 134 20.62 9.51 -16.61
N ARG A 135 21.34 10.05 -15.61
CA ARG A 135 22.64 10.70 -15.84
C ARG A 135 23.67 9.73 -16.41
N ALA A 136 23.78 8.53 -15.87
CA ALA A 136 24.71 7.51 -16.38
C ALA A 136 24.36 7.08 -17.83
N MET A 137 23.07 6.96 -18.17
CA MET A 137 22.63 6.59 -19.50
C MET A 137 22.92 7.66 -20.57
N SER A 138 23.05 8.93 -20.17
CA SER A 138 23.33 10.04 -21.09
C SER A 138 24.75 10.03 -21.68
N VAL A 139 25.65 9.18 -21.17
CA VAL A 139 27.04 9.07 -21.64
C VAL A 139 27.37 7.65 -22.12
N PRO A 140 28.40 7.48 -22.97
CA PRO A 140 28.89 6.16 -23.38
C PRO A 140 29.39 5.34 -22.18
N LEU A 141 29.35 4.01 -22.29
CA LEU A 141 29.64 3.06 -21.20
C LEU A 141 30.94 3.34 -20.45
N VAL A 142 32.01 3.74 -21.17
CA VAL A 142 33.33 4.06 -20.61
C VAL A 142 33.31 5.26 -19.66
N GLY A 143 32.41 6.22 -19.90
CA GLY A 143 32.26 7.43 -19.08
C GLY A 143 31.22 7.31 -17.99
N ARG A 144 30.58 6.15 -17.82
CA ARG A 144 29.50 5.99 -16.84
C ARG A 144 30.01 5.77 -15.43
N ASP A 145 29.28 6.29 -14.47
CA ASP A 145 29.51 5.99 -13.06
C ASP A 145 29.20 4.51 -12.77
N SER A 146 30.26 3.75 -12.48
CA SER A 146 30.15 2.32 -12.17
C SER A 146 29.34 2.03 -10.90
N VAL A 147 29.29 2.97 -9.95
CA VAL A 147 28.49 2.85 -8.72
C VAL A 147 27.01 2.99 -9.06
N ALA A 148 26.64 3.98 -9.87
CA ALA A 148 25.26 4.19 -10.30
C ALA A 148 24.69 2.98 -11.07
N ILE A 149 25.48 2.41 -11.99
CA ILE A 149 25.05 1.26 -12.81
C ILE A 149 24.91 -0.01 -12.00
N LYS A 150 25.95 -0.38 -11.24
CA LYS A 150 25.95 -1.62 -10.45
C LYS A 150 24.97 -1.54 -9.29
N GLY A 151 24.78 -0.33 -8.74
CA GLY A 151 23.87 -0.05 -7.63
C GLY A 151 22.39 0.02 -8.02
N PHE A 152 22.06 0.20 -9.31
CA PHE A 152 20.67 0.41 -9.73
C PHE A 152 19.74 -0.74 -9.36
N LEU A 153 20.04 -1.97 -9.79
CA LEU A 153 19.17 -3.13 -9.53
C LEU A 153 19.05 -3.45 -8.03
N PRO A 154 20.14 -3.47 -7.24
CA PRO A 154 20.06 -3.59 -5.78
C PRO A 154 19.21 -2.49 -5.13
N ALA A 155 19.37 -1.24 -5.56
CA ALA A 155 18.66 -0.12 -4.97
C ALA A 155 17.15 -0.12 -5.33
N VAL A 156 16.78 -0.61 -6.52
CA VAL A 156 15.36 -0.87 -6.85
C VAL A 156 14.78 -1.97 -5.96
N ALA A 157 15.53 -3.04 -5.67
CA ALA A 157 15.10 -4.06 -4.73
C ALA A 157 14.96 -3.52 -3.30
N GLU A 158 15.91 -2.68 -2.85
CA GLU A 158 15.89 -2.00 -1.56
C GLU A 158 14.61 -1.15 -1.38
N VAL A 159 14.20 -0.39 -2.40
CA VAL A 159 12.95 0.38 -2.36
C VAL A 159 11.73 -0.52 -2.16
N ILE A 160 11.69 -1.70 -2.80
CA ILE A 160 10.61 -2.68 -2.63
C ILE A 160 10.61 -3.26 -1.21
N THR A 161 11.78 -3.58 -0.65
CA THR A 161 11.89 -4.04 0.74
C THR A 161 11.44 -2.95 1.73
N ASN A 162 11.71 -1.69 1.45
CA ASN A 162 11.35 -0.58 2.33
C ASN A 162 9.83 -0.31 2.40
N ILE A 163 9.05 -0.73 1.39
CA ILE A 163 7.58 -0.61 1.41
C ILE A 163 6.88 -1.83 2.01
N GLU A 164 7.58 -2.96 2.19
CA GLU A 164 7.04 -4.19 2.75
C GLU A 164 6.45 -4.03 4.17
N PRO A 165 7.06 -3.29 5.11
CA PRO A 165 6.47 -3.05 6.42
C PRO A 165 5.11 -2.34 6.36
N ILE A 166 4.87 -1.50 5.35
CA ILE A 166 3.59 -0.83 5.13
C ILE A 166 2.54 -1.86 4.71
N MET A 167 2.89 -2.75 3.77
CA MET A 167 2.00 -3.85 3.34
C MET A 167 1.65 -4.77 4.50
N ASN A 168 2.64 -5.20 5.30
CA ASN A 168 2.43 -6.03 6.49
C ASN A 168 1.45 -5.39 7.47
N ARG A 169 1.62 -4.10 7.74
CA ARG A 169 0.78 -3.37 8.67
C ARG A 169 -0.65 -3.23 8.14
N LEU A 170 -0.82 -2.90 6.87
CA LEU A 170 -2.14 -2.81 6.24
C LEU A 170 -2.84 -4.17 6.21
N GLU A 171 -2.13 -5.25 5.86
CA GLU A 171 -2.66 -6.62 5.86
C GLU A 171 -3.17 -7.02 7.25
N GLY A 172 -2.35 -6.87 8.29
CA GLY A 172 -2.79 -7.17 9.66
C GLY A 172 -4.02 -6.36 10.09
N ARG A 173 -4.05 -5.07 9.74
CA ARG A 173 -5.17 -4.18 10.03
C ARG A 173 -6.44 -4.51 9.25
N VAL A 174 -6.34 -5.07 8.05
CA VAL A 174 -7.51 -5.57 7.31
C VAL A 174 -8.01 -6.87 7.93
N VAL A 175 -7.12 -7.79 8.27
CA VAL A 175 -7.50 -9.07 8.90
C VAL A 175 -8.20 -8.85 10.25
N ASP A 176 -7.72 -7.89 11.04
CA ASP A 176 -8.36 -7.49 12.31
C ASP A 176 -9.79 -6.95 12.11
N ALA A 177 -10.04 -6.26 10.99
CA ALA A 177 -11.32 -5.60 10.70
C ALA A 177 -12.31 -6.52 9.95
N ASP A 178 -11.81 -7.36 9.04
CA ASP A 178 -12.57 -8.37 8.30
C ASP A 178 -11.65 -9.54 7.88
N SER A 179 -11.70 -10.63 8.65
CA SER A 179 -10.89 -11.83 8.42
C SER A 179 -11.25 -12.57 7.13
N SER A 180 -12.42 -12.33 6.54
CA SER A 180 -12.80 -12.96 5.27
C SER A 180 -11.96 -12.45 4.09
N LEU A 181 -11.34 -11.27 4.23
CA LEU A 181 -10.48 -10.66 3.22
C LEU A 181 -9.03 -11.15 3.28
N ALA A 182 -8.63 -11.86 4.35
CA ALA A 182 -7.28 -12.35 4.55
C ALA A 182 -6.76 -13.18 3.37
N ALA A 183 -7.55 -14.14 2.91
CA ALA A 183 -7.17 -15.04 1.82
C ALA A 183 -6.91 -14.30 0.50
N LEU A 184 -7.68 -13.24 0.20
CA LEU A 184 -7.52 -12.43 -1.01
C LEU A 184 -6.25 -11.58 -0.94
N LEU A 185 -5.97 -10.97 0.22
CA LEU A 185 -4.75 -10.17 0.42
C LEU A 185 -3.49 -11.02 0.34
N SER A 186 -3.48 -12.17 1.01
CA SER A 186 -2.34 -13.08 0.96
C SER A 186 -2.10 -13.64 -0.45
N LEU A 187 -3.16 -13.91 -1.23
CA LEU A 187 -3.02 -14.28 -2.64
C LEU A 187 -2.41 -13.15 -3.48
N ALA A 188 -2.91 -11.91 -3.33
CA ALA A 188 -2.40 -10.75 -4.06
C ALA A 188 -0.92 -10.50 -3.75
N ARG A 189 -0.54 -10.62 -2.48
CA ARG A 189 0.85 -10.56 -2.02
C ARG A 189 1.71 -11.66 -2.62
N THR A 190 1.27 -12.91 -2.53
CA THR A 190 2.02 -14.06 -3.07
C THR A 190 2.28 -13.90 -4.57
N ALA A 191 1.27 -13.43 -5.32
CA ALA A 191 1.41 -13.16 -6.75
C ALA A 191 2.44 -12.05 -7.03
N GLN A 192 2.47 -11.01 -6.19
CA GLN A 192 3.44 -9.93 -6.30
C GLN A 192 4.86 -10.39 -5.95
N ASP A 193 5.03 -11.16 -4.88
CA ASP A 193 6.34 -11.69 -4.48
C ASP A 193 6.95 -12.58 -5.57
N LEU A 194 6.12 -13.43 -6.19
CA LEU A 194 6.50 -14.21 -7.36
C LEU A 194 6.95 -13.31 -8.52
N ARG A 195 6.21 -12.23 -8.80
CA ARG A 195 6.54 -11.27 -9.87
C ARG A 195 7.85 -10.53 -9.59
N VAL A 196 8.07 -10.07 -8.36
CA VAL A 196 9.29 -9.37 -7.95
C VAL A 196 10.50 -10.31 -8.03
N SER A 197 10.35 -11.55 -7.55
CA SER A 197 11.38 -12.59 -7.58
C SER A 197 11.75 -12.98 -9.02
N ALA A 198 10.75 -13.27 -9.86
CA ALA A 198 10.95 -13.59 -11.27
C ALA A 198 11.60 -12.41 -12.02
N GLY A 199 11.13 -11.18 -11.79
CA GLY A 199 11.69 -9.98 -12.38
C GLY A 199 13.14 -9.71 -11.95
N ASN A 200 13.49 -10.01 -10.69
CA ASN A 200 14.87 -9.89 -10.22
C ASN A 200 15.78 -10.89 -10.93
N ARG A 201 15.37 -12.18 -11.02
CA ARG A 201 16.12 -13.21 -11.74
C ARG A 201 16.31 -12.87 -13.22
N ALA A 202 15.26 -12.36 -13.87
CA ALA A 202 15.35 -11.90 -15.26
C ALA A 202 16.36 -10.75 -15.40
N ALA A 203 16.33 -9.79 -14.48
CA ALA A 203 17.25 -8.66 -14.48
C ALA A 203 18.70 -9.05 -14.20
N THR A 204 18.97 -10.07 -13.38
CA THR A 204 20.34 -10.54 -13.15
C THR A 204 20.89 -11.34 -14.32
N LEU A 205 20.03 -12.09 -15.04
CA LEU A 205 20.45 -12.96 -16.15
C LEU A 205 20.57 -12.20 -17.48
N SER A 206 19.74 -11.18 -17.70
CA SER A 206 19.68 -10.46 -18.98
C SER A 206 21.02 -9.84 -19.42
N PRO A 207 21.85 -9.24 -18.55
CA PRO A 207 23.16 -8.71 -18.95
C PRO A 207 24.13 -9.80 -19.39
N ALA A 208 24.15 -10.95 -18.71
CA ALA A 208 24.98 -12.09 -19.09
C ALA A 208 24.59 -12.68 -20.45
N LEU A 209 23.27 -12.82 -20.69
CA LEU A 209 22.73 -13.28 -21.97
C LEU A 209 22.99 -12.27 -23.10
N SER A 210 22.83 -10.97 -22.83
CA SER A 210 23.07 -9.90 -23.82
C SER A 210 24.55 -9.77 -24.19
N ALA A 211 25.45 -10.08 -23.25
CA ALA A 211 26.90 -10.06 -23.46
C ALA A 211 27.46 -11.32 -24.14
N ARG A 212 26.62 -12.32 -24.49
CA ARG A 212 27.04 -13.64 -25.01
C ARG A 212 28.19 -14.29 -24.21
N ARG A 213 28.24 -14.12 -22.89
CA ARG A 213 29.23 -14.81 -22.05
C ARG A 213 28.67 -16.16 -21.60
N PRO A 214 29.46 -17.25 -21.62
CA PRO A 214 29.03 -18.54 -21.09
C PRO A 214 28.71 -18.40 -19.60
N LEU A 215 27.59 -19.01 -19.19
CA LEU A 215 27.09 -19.06 -17.80
C LEU A 215 28.03 -19.85 -16.89
#